data_AF-A0A841M3U1-F1
#
_entry.id   AF-A0A841M3U1-F1
#
_cell.length_a   1.000
_cell.length_b   1.000
_cell.length_c   1.000
_cell.angle_alpha   90.00
_cell.angle_beta   90.00
_cell.angle_gamma   90.00
#
_symmetry.space_group_name_H-M   'P 1'
#
loop_
_entity.id
_entity.type
_entity.pdbx_description
1 polymer ?
#
loop_
_entity_poly.entity_id
_entity_poly.type
_entity_poly.pdbx_seq_one_letter_code
_entity_poly.pdbx_strand_id
1 'polypeptide(L)'
;MVIMKKKNTKSKTQDRGFEYEASGLGKEQIENLKKCHEHIVGLGRRSTEQAFDLGAHLAKAHELIPDRTFGKWVKACCGFTDRTARNYVAVHRRLGSHRSKLVELGAASTALFELTKADDSQVTEILLHASETGRLQI
;
A
#
# COMPACT_ATOMS: atom_id res chain seq x y z
N MET A 1 30.76 -24.10 -14.24
CA MET A 1 30.63 -23.02 -13.25
C MET A 1 30.46 -21.71 -14.02
N VAL A 2 29.21 -21.27 -14.24
CA VAL A 2 28.94 -20.04 -15.00
C VAL A 2 28.63 -18.93 -14.01
N ILE A 3 29.50 -17.91 -13.96
CA ILE A 3 29.30 -16.71 -13.16
C ILE A 3 28.20 -15.88 -13.82
N MET A 4 26.97 -15.99 -13.33
CA MET A 4 25.87 -15.09 -13.73
C MET A 4 26.12 -13.70 -13.14
N LYS A 5 26.55 -12.78 -14.01
CA LYS A 5 26.66 -11.35 -13.74
C LYS A 5 25.29 -10.81 -13.31
N LYS A 6 25.23 -10.34 -12.06
CA LYS A 6 24.09 -9.63 -11.44
C LYS A 6 23.81 -8.35 -12.25
N LYS A 7 22.77 -8.34 -13.09
CA LYS A 7 22.32 -7.11 -13.78
C LYS A 7 21.52 -6.26 -12.80
N ASN A 8 22.23 -5.36 -12.13
CA ASN A 8 21.64 -4.25 -11.37
C ASN A 8 21.01 -3.26 -12.35
N THR A 9 19.72 -3.43 -12.64
CA THR A 9 18.95 -2.42 -13.37
C THR A 9 18.32 -1.50 -12.34
N LYS A 10 19.01 -0.40 -12.02
CA LYS A 10 18.38 0.75 -11.38
C LYS A 10 17.34 1.28 -12.38
N SER A 11 16.11 0.80 -12.27
CA SER A 11 14.95 1.43 -12.91
C SER A 11 14.90 2.86 -12.38
N LYS A 12 15.24 3.82 -13.23
CA LYS A 12 14.92 5.24 -13.00
C LYS A 12 13.39 5.35 -13.03
N THR A 13 12.72 5.00 -11.94
CA THR A 13 11.31 5.32 -11.80
C THR A 13 11.23 6.83 -11.64
N GLN A 14 10.56 7.43 -12.60
CA GLN A 14 10.50 8.86 -12.79
C GLN A 14 9.72 9.53 -11.66
N ASP A 15 10.47 10.13 -10.73
CA ASP A 15 10.05 11.15 -9.78
C ASP A 15 9.61 12.41 -10.57
N ARG A 16 8.38 12.40 -11.10
CA ARG A 16 7.97 13.32 -12.17
C ARG A 16 7.32 14.62 -11.70
N GLY A 17 7.46 15.01 -10.43
CA GLY A 17 6.98 16.35 -10.02
C GLY A 17 6.69 16.61 -8.55
N PHE A 18 7.25 15.85 -7.60
CA PHE A 18 7.18 16.25 -6.20
C PHE A 18 8.42 17.05 -5.81
N GLU A 19 8.23 18.31 -5.42
CA GLU A 19 9.32 19.20 -5.04
C GLU A 19 9.77 18.93 -3.60
N TYR A 20 10.65 17.93 -3.41
CA TYR A 20 11.15 17.55 -2.08
C TYR A 20 11.82 18.72 -1.34
N GLU A 21 12.63 19.53 -2.03
CA GLU A 21 13.33 20.67 -1.41
C GLU A 21 12.36 21.78 -0.94
N ALA A 22 11.24 21.96 -1.64
CA ALA A 22 10.21 22.94 -1.28
C ALA A 22 9.19 22.41 -0.25
N SER A 23 9.29 21.13 0.13
CA SER A 23 8.31 20.45 0.99
C SER A 23 8.56 20.65 2.50
N GLY A 24 9.68 21.28 2.88
CA GLY A 24 10.05 21.50 4.29
C GLY A 24 10.47 20.22 5.03
N LEU A 25 10.75 19.13 4.31
CA LEU A 25 11.17 17.85 4.87
C LEU A 25 12.69 17.82 5.10
N GLY A 26 13.12 17.21 6.20
CA GLY A 26 14.53 16.92 6.45
C GLY A 26 15.09 15.86 5.48
N LYS A 27 16.41 15.85 5.29
CA LYS A 27 17.11 14.92 4.37
C LYS A 27 16.75 13.45 4.61
N GLU A 28 16.69 13.04 5.88
CA GLU A 28 16.34 11.67 6.27
C GLU A 28 14.88 11.32 5.91
N GLN A 29 13.94 12.25 6.12
CA GLN A 29 12.53 12.05 5.75
C GLN A 29 12.40 11.88 4.23
N ILE A 30 13.12 12.70 3.46
CA ILE A 30 13.15 12.62 1.99
C ILE A 30 13.69 11.25 1.54
N GLU A 31 14.79 10.78 2.14
CA GLU A 31 15.37 9.48 1.80
C GLU A 31 14.40 8.33 2.12
N ASN A 32 13.77 8.38 3.29
CA ASN A 32 12.78 7.37 3.69
C ASN A 32 11.54 7.38 2.80
N LEU A 33 11.12 8.54 2.31
CA LEU A 33 10.03 8.64 1.33
C LEU A 33 10.39 8.08 -0.02
N LYS A 34 11.61 8.36 -0.51
CA LYS A 34 12.12 7.77 -1.75
C LYS A 34 12.16 6.25 -1.66
N LYS A 35 12.60 5.70 -0.52
CA LYS A 35 12.53 4.25 -0.26
C LYS A 35 11.08 3.74 -0.30
N CYS A 36 10.13 4.43 0.34
CA CYS A 36 8.71 4.04 0.28
C CYS A 36 8.20 4.04 -1.17
N HIS A 37 8.51 5.09 -1.95
CA HIS A 37 8.17 5.15 -3.36
C HIS A 37 8.76 3.98 -4.16
N GLU A 38 10.05 3.68 -4.01
CA GLU A 38 10.72 2.57 -4.68
C GLU A 38 10.05 1.23 -4.38
N HIS A 39 9.67 0.98 -3.13
CA HIS A 39 8.91 -0.21 -2.76
C HIS A 39 7.53 -0.22 -3.42
N ILE A 40 6.77 0.89 -3.35
CA ILE A 40 5.42 1.00 -3.91
C ILE A 40 5.40 0.74 -5.42
N VAL A 41 6.34 1.32 -6.18
CA VAL A 41 6.40 1.15 -7.64
C VAL A 41 7.02 -0.19 -8.05
N GLY A 42 7.80 -0.81 -7.16
CA GLY A 42 8.33 -2.16 -7.34
C GLY A 42 7.29 -3.26 -7.11
N LEU A 43 6.14 -2.95 -6.49
CA LEU A 43 5.04 -3.89 -6.37
C LEU A 43 4.45 -4.17 -7.77
N GLY A 44 4.49 -5.45 -8.17
CA GLY A 44 3.97 -5.92 -9.46
C GLY A 44 2.44 -6.01 -9.51
N ARG A 45 1.91 -7.11 -10.06
CA ARG A 45 0.46 -7.34 -10.13
C ARG A 45 -0.11 -7.48 -8.72
N ARG A 46 -0.88 -6.48 -8.29
CA ARG A 46 -1.52 -6.32 -6.97
C ARG A 46 -2.35 -7.54 -6.55
N SER A 47 -1.72 -8.52 -5.91
CA SER A 47 -2.40 -9.56 -5.14
C SER A 47 -2.97 -8.97 -3.83
N THR A 48 -3.79 -9.75 -3.11
CA THR A 48 -4.27 -9.36 -1.78
C THR A 48 -3.10 -9.05 -0.84
N GLU A 49 -2.06 -9.88 -0.85
CA GLU A 49 -0.86 -9.66 -0.04
C GLU A 49 -0.17 -8.34 -0.39
N GLN A 50 0.02 -8.06 -1.67
CA GLN A 50 0.61 -6.81 -2.13
C GLN A 50 -0.26 -5.59 -1.82
N ALA A 51 -1.58 -5.74 -1.67
CA ALA A 51 -2.45 -4.65 -1.22
C ALA A 51 -2.15 -4.26 0.25
N PHE A 52 -1.83 -5.24 1.10
CA PHE A 52 -1.38 -4.98 2.48
C PHE A 52 0.01 -4.33 2.50
N ASP A 53 0.95 -4.83 1.71
CA ASP A 53 2.30 -4.26 1.65
C ASP A 53 2.29 -2.82 1.09
N LEU A 54 1.48 -2.59 0.06
CA LEU A 54 1.21 -1.24 -0.46
C LEU A 54 0.67 -0.32 0.65
N GLY A 55 -0.32 -0.79 1.41
CA GLY A 55 -0.89 -0.07 2.54
C GLY A 55 0.15 0.27 3.61
N ALA A 56 1.05 -0.66 3.93
CA ALA A 56 2.11 -0.46 4.91
C ALA A 56 3.11 0.62 4.47
N HIS A 57 3.56 0.57 3.20
CA HIS A 57 4.47 1.59 2.67
C HIS A 57 3.81 2.96 2.57
N LEU A 58 2.53 3.03 2.21
CA LEU A 58 1.76 4.27 2.20
C LEU A 58 1.54 4.82 3.62
N ALA A 59 1.32 3.95 4.61
CA ALA A 59 1.16 4.37 6.01
C ALA A 59 2.46 4.99 6.54
N LYS A 60 3.59 4.33 6.27
CA LYS A 60 4.92 4.86 6.60
C LYS A 60 5.18 6.20 5.90
N ALA A 61 4.86 6.33 4.62
CA ALA A 61 5.01 7.60 3.91
C ALA A 61 4.10 8.70 4.49
N HIS A 62 2.89 8.37 4.92
CA HIS A 62 1.97 9.31 5.56
C HIS A 62 2.50 9.81 6.90
N GLU A 63 3.21 8.97 7.67
CA GLU A 63 3.82 9.36 8.95
C GLU A 63 5.05 10.27 8.76
N LEU A 64 5.73 10.18 7.61
CA LEU A 64 6.91 10.97 7.30
C LEU A 64 6.59 12.36 6.74
N ILE A 65 5.40 12.53 6.16
CA ILE A 65 4.98 13.77 5.47
C ILE A 65 3.97 14.53 6.33
N PRO A 66 4.13 15.85 6.53
CA PRO A 66 3.11 16.68 7.17
C PRO A 66 1.74 16.57 6.51
N ASP A 67 0.69 16.70 7.33
CA ASP A 67 -0.69 16.70 6.86
C ASP A 67 -0.88 17.71 5.71
N ARG A 68 -1.68 17.31 4.70
CA ARG A 68 -1.97 18.00 3.41
C ARG A 68 -0.94 17.80 2.28
N THR A 69 0.26 17.30 2.55
CA THR A 69 1.27 17.07 1.49
C THR A 69 1.26 15.63 0.97
N PHE A 70 0.79 14.67 1.77
CA PHE A 70 0.69 13.26 1.40
C PHE A 70 -0.08 13.04 0.08
N GLY A 71 -1.26 13.65 -0.07
CA GLY A 71 -2.08 13.54 -1.28
C GLY A 71 -1.38 14.03 -2.55
N LYS A 72 -0.56 15.08 -2.44
CA LYS A 72 0.26 15.59 -3.56
C LYS A 72 1.36 14.60 -3.92
N TRP A 73 2.05 14.06 -2.91
CA TRP A 73 3.13 13.09 -3.09
C TRP A 73 2.64 11.79 -3.72
N VAL A 74 1.54 11.19 -3.23
CA VAL A 74 1.03 9.93 -3.81
C VAL A 74 0.56 10.11 -5.25
N LYS A 75 0.02 11.29 -5.60
CA LYS A 75 -0.38 11.60 -6.97
C LYS A 75 0.83 11.75 -7.88
N ALA A 76 1.83 12.53 -7.47
CA ALA A 76 3.01 12.82 -8.27
C ALA A 76 3.96 11.61 -8.40
N CYS A 77 4.18 10.89 -7.31
CA CYS A 77 5.19 9.84 -7.24
C CYS A 77 4.61 8.44 -7.46
N CYS A 78 3.39 8.17 -7.00
CA CYS A 78 2.83 6.81 -7.00
C CYS A 78 1.67 6.61 -7.99
N GLY A 79 1.15 7.68 -8.60
CA GLY A 79 0.04 7.63 -9.55
C GLY A 79 -1.32 7.31 -8.93
N PHE A 80 -1.46 7.44 -7.60
CA PHE A 80 -2.73 7.23 -6.89
C PHE A 80 -3.47 8.54 -6.63
N THR A 81 -4.79 8.47 -6.49
CA THR A 81 -5.53 9.55 -5.83
C THR A 81 -5.27 9.50 -4.32
N ASP A 82 -5.43 10.63 -3.62
CA ASP A 82 -5.35 10.68 -2.14
C ASP A 82 -6.32 9.68 -1.50
N ARG A 83 -7.56 9.60 -2.00
CA ARG A 83 -8.57 8.64 -1.54
C ARG A 83 -8.10 7.19 -1.69
N THR A 84 -7.60 6.83 -2.87
CA THR A 84 -7.12 5.46 -3.12
C THR A 84 -5.95 5.11 -2.20
N ALA A 85 -5.00 6.03 -2.00
CA ALA A 85 -3.89 5.81 -1.08
C ALA A 85 -4.37 5.60 0.36
N ARG A 86 -5.29 6.45 0.84
CA ARG A 86 -5.88 6.30 2.19
C ARG A 86 -6.65 4.99 2.35
N ASN A 87 -7.34 4.51 1.32
CA ASN A 87 -7.98 3.20 1.37
C ASN A 87 -6.96 2.08 1.58
N TYR A 88 -5.84 2.06 0.86
CA TYR A 88 -4.79 1.06 1.10
C TYR A 88 -4.16 1.19 2.50
N VAL A 89 -3.93 2.41 2.98
CA VAL A 89 -3.51 2.64 4.38
C VAL A 89 -4.51 2.03 5.36
N ALA A 90 -5.81 2.22 5.12
CA ALA A 90 -6.86 1.64 5.94
C ALA A 90 -6.89 0.10 5.86
N VAL A 91 -6.64 -0.50 4.68
CA VAL A 91 -6.50 -1.96 4.54
C VAL A 91 -5.41 -2.48 5.47
N HIS A 92 -4.23 -1.87 5.44
CA HIS A 92 -3.14 -2.27 6.32
C HIS A 92 -3.48 -2.08 7.81
N ARG A 93 -3.99 -0.90 8.19
CA ARG A 93 -4.20 -0.55 9.61
C ARG A 93 -5.42 -1.22 10.24
N ARG A 94 -6.53 -1.37 9.51
CA ARG A 94 -7.79 -1.91 10.03
C ARG A 94 -7.92 -3.41 9.84
N LEU A 95 -7.45 -3.95 8.72
CA LEU A 95 -7.61 -5.37 8.38
C LEU A 95 -6.35 -6.19 8.65
N GLY A 96 -5.33 -5.60 9.30
CA GLY A 96 -4.03 -6.24 9.52
C GLY A 96 -4.13 -7.55 10.32
N SER A 97 -5.01 -7.59 11.32
CA SER A 97 -5.34 -8.80 12.10
C SER A 97 -5.91 -9.93 11.23
N HIS A 98 -6.61 -9.56 10.16
CA HIS A 98 -7.30 -10.47 9.24
C HIS A 98 -6.50 -10.79 7.96
N ARG A 99 -5.26 -10.28 7.84
CA ARG A 99 -4.44 -10.38 6.62
C ARG A 99 -4.33 -11.81 6.11
N SER A 100 -3.99 -12.77 6.98
CA SER A 100 -3.80 -14.17 6.60
C SER A 100 -5.05 -14.74 5.91
N LYS A 101 -6.22 -14.55 6.53
CA LYS A 101 -7.48 -15.10 6.02
C LYS A 101 -7.92 -14.44 4.72
N LEU A 102 -7.74 -13.13 4.61
CA LEU A 102 -8.05 -12.38 3.39
C LEU A 102 -7.16 -12.79 2.21
N VAL A 103 -5.88 -13.09 2.47
CA VAL A 103 -4.95 -13.61 1.46
C VAL A 103 -5.35 -15.01 1.00
N GLU A 104 -5.72 -15.90 1.93
CA GLU A 104 -6.22 -17.25 1.61
C GLU A 104 -7.46 -17.18 0.71
N LEU A 105 -8.39 -16.27 1.01
CA LEU A 105 -9.60 -16.04 0.21
C LEU A 105 -9.34 -15.32 -1.12
N GLY A 106 -8.12 -14.84 -1.38
CA GLY A 106 -7.78 -14.08 -2.58
C GLY A 106 -8.60 -12.80 -2.75
N ALA A 107 -8.93 -12.12 -1.64
CA ALA A 107 -9.83 -10.97 -1.64
C ALA A 107 -9.33 -9.85 -2.59
N ALA A 108 -10.22 -9.39 -3.48
CA ALA A 108 -9.92 -8.29 -4.40
C ALA A 108 -9.80 -6.95 -3.66
N SER A 109 -9.06 -5.98 -4.22
CA SER A 109 -8.85 -4.68 -3.55
C SER A 109 -10.14 -3.91 -3.27
N THR A 110 -11.15 -4.00 -4.15
CA THR A 110 -12.47 -3.40 -3.91
C THR A 110 -13.14 -3.99 -2.69
N ALA A 111 -13.03 -5.31 -2.50
CA ALA A 111 -13.54 -5.99 -1.32
C ALA A 111 -12.84 -5.55 -0.04
N LEU A 112 -11.50 -5.47 -0.08
CA LEU A 112 -10.73 -4.96 1.04
C LEU A 112 -11.17 -3.53 1.40
N PHE A 113 -11.42 -2.66 0.41
CA PHE A 113 -11.86 -1.28 0.65
C PHE A 113 -13.23 -1.20 1.31
N GLU A 114 -14.18 -2.04 0.90
CA GLU A 114 -15.50 -2.10 1.55
C GLU A 114 -15.37 -2.59 2.99
N LEU A 115 -14.60 -3.66 3.22
CA LEU A 115 -14.33 -4.18 4.57
C LEU A 115 -13.69 -3.14 5.48
N THR A 116 -12.87 -2.21 4.97
CA THR A 116 -12.31 -1.15 5.81
C THR A 116 -13.36 -0.23 6.43
N LYS A 117 -14.62 -0.24 5.97
CA LYS A 117 -15.70 0.59 6.50
C LYS A 117 -16.41 -0.06 7.69
N ALA A 118 -16.33 -1.39 7.79
CA ALA A 118 -16.92 -2.17 8.87
C ALA A 118 -16.06 -2.11 10.15
N ASP A 119 -16.65 -2.45 11.29
CA ASP A 119 -15.93 -2.72 12.53
C ASP A 119 -15.31 -4.13 12.54
N ASP A 120 -14.43 -4.39 13.51
CA ASP A 120 -13.66 -5.65 13.58
C ASP A 120 -14.56 -6.89 13.79
N SER A 121 -15.66 -6.74 14.56
CA SER A 121 -16.66 -7.80 14.75
C SER A 121 -17.36 -8.15 13.44
N GLN A 122 -17.82 -7.14 12.70
CA GLN A 122 -18.46 -7.32 11.40
C GLN A 122 -17.52 -7.97 10.38
N VAL A 123 -16.25 -7.54 10.34
CA VAL A 123 -15.23 -8.17 9.47
C VAL A 123 -15.04 -9.64 9.85
N THR A 124 -14.96 -9.95 11.15
CA THR A 124 -14.80 -11.32 11.64
C THR A 124 -15.98 -12.21 11.23
N GLU A 125 -17.21 -11.73 11.37
CA GLU A 125 -18.42 -12.46 10.95
C GLU A 125 -18.44 -12.73 9.44
N ILE A 126 -18.12 -11.71 8.63
CA ILE A 126 -18.04 -11.85 7.16
C ILE A 126 -16.99 -12.90 6.78
N LEU A 127 -15.83 -12.90 7.43
CA LEU A 127 -14.76 -13.86 7.16
C LEU A 127 -15.11 -15.29 7.62
N LEU A 128 -15.82 -15.44 8.73
CA LEU A 128 -16.32 -16.73 9.18
C LEU A 128 -17.26 -17.32 8.13
N HIS A 129 -18.25 -16.55 7.68
CA HIS A 129 -19.19 -16.98 6.63
C HIS A 129 -18.48 -17.28 5.30
N ALA A 130 -17.48 -16.48 4.93
CA ALA A 130 -16.68 -16.71 3.74
C ALA A 130 -15.85 -18.00 3.82
N SER A 131 -15.46 -18.43 5.02
CA SER A 131 -14.73 -19.68 5.23
C SER A 131 -15.61 -20.91 5.01
N GLU A 132 -16.88 -20.81 5.37
CA GLU A 132 -17.87 -21.88 5.18
C GLU A 132 -18.29 -22.01 3.70
N THR A 133 -18.41 -20.87 3.01
CA THR A 133 -18.94 -20.81 1.64
C THR A 133 -17.85 -20.75 0.56
N GLY A 134 -16.60 -20.52 0.95
CA GLY A 134 -15.46 -20.26 0.06
C GLY A 134 -15.56 -18.94 -0.71
N ARG A 135 -16.48 -18.03 -0.34
CA ARG A 135 -16.73 -16.78 -1.06
C ARG A 135 -16.87 -15.61 -0.11
N LEU A 136 -16.12 -14.55 -0.36
CA LEU A 136 -16.29 -13.28 0.32
C LEU A 136 -17.55 -12.58 -0.22
N GLN A 137 -18.55 -12.37 0.64
CA GLN A 137 -19.75 -11.58 0.35
C GLN A 137 -19.60 -10.22 1.06
N ILE A 138 -19.71 -9.13 0.30
CA ILE A 138 -19.45 -7.75 0.72
C ILE A 138 -20.53 -6.83 0.18
#